data_AF-A0AAV3YX82-F1
#
_entry.id   AF-A0AAV3YX82-F1
#
_cell.length_a   1.000
_cell.length_b   1.000
_cell.length_c   1.000
_cell.angle_alpha   90.00
_cell.angle_beta   90.00
_cell.angle_gamma   90.00
#
_symmetry.space_group_name_H-M   'P 1'
#
loop_
_entity.id
_entity.type
_entity.pdbx_description
1 polymer ?
#
loop_
_entity_poly.entity_id
_entity_poly.type
_entity_poly.pdbx_seq_one_letter_code
_entity_poly.pdbx_strand_id
1 'polypeptide(L)'
;MPYRIWGTRFHCTKPDCRRQQLVSCGLYKTVRRVIDLSNDYYMGAEYLECGKCHKKLPSWSMDILDQLDPAHRSYFPAVLTYHLALDKRVVALVKDRSLGNSTTQLARKLQEKHTHDYLERKLRYFSTVGKLLQQMPGMKIKDCPPYRPSPSPKWLLSVYVTDVFSRLEGLKSAITSTLGKILKMDSTKRVTKKLTGTGSRTAAWLTNVGNEHGHVK
;
A
#
# COMPACT_ATOMS: atom_id res chain seq x y z
N MET A 1 -16.76 -1.55 -3.71
CA MET A 1 -16.46 -0.66 -2.56
C MET A 1 -17.80 -0.19 -2.02
N PRO A 2 -18.10 -0.23 -0.71
CA PRO A 2 -19.47 -0.01 -0.24
C PRO A 2 -19.86 1.47 -0.16
N TYR A 3 -19.52 2.26 -1.20
CA TYR A 3 -19.72 3.71 -1.22
C TYR A 3 -21.18 4.13 -1.15
N ARG A 4 -22.10 3.29 -1.65
CA ARG A 4 -23.54 3.49 -1.52
C ARG A 4 -24.00 3.40 -0.07
N ILE A 5 -23.43 2.48 0.70
CA ILE A 5 -23.71 2.30 2.13
C ILE A 5 -23.17 3.49 2.92
N TRP A 6 -22.00 3.99 2.53
CA TRP A 6 -21.41 5.19 3.12
C TRP A 6 -22.10 6.50 2.72
N GLY A 7 -23.12 6.45 1.84
CA GLY A 7 -23.80 7.65 1.34
C GLY A 7 -22.91 8.57 0.50
N THR A 8 -21.71 8.12 0.09
CA THR A 8 -20.76 8.93 -0.65
C THR A 8 -21.14 9.01 -2.13
N ARG A 9 -21.10 10.21 -2.71
CA ARG A 9 -21.24 10.42 -4.16
C ARG A 9 -19.90 10.80 -4.76
N PHE A 10 -19.43 10.01 -5.72
CA PHE A 10 -18.21 10.35 -6.47
C PHE A 10 -18.53 11.17 -7.69
N HIS A 11 -17.62 12.08 -8.01
CA HIS A 11 -17.74 13.01 -9.12
C HIS A 11 -16.56 12.84 -10.07
N CYS A 12 -16.80 13.10 -11.35
CA CYS A 12 -15.76 13.08 -12.35
C CYS A 12 -14.76 14.24 -12.13
N THR A 13 -13.46 13.94 -12.19
CA THR A 13 -12.37 14.92 -12.01
C THR A 13 -12.09 15.76 -13.25
N LYS A 14 -12.65 15.42 -14.42
CA LYS A 14 -12.46 16.19 -15.66
C LYS A 14 -13.19 17.55 -15.58
N PRO A 15 -12.53 18.69 -15.89
CA PRO A 15 -13.14 20.03 -15.83
C PRO A 15 -14.43 20.14 -16.65
N ASP A 16 -14.42 19.61 -17.87
CA ASP A 16 -15.55 19.66 -18.82
C ASP A 16 -16.79 18.92 -18.32
N CYS A 17 -16.61 18.04 -17.32
CA CYS A 17 -17.68 17.22 -16.78
C CYS A 17 -18.49 17.90 -15.69
N ARG A 18 -18.16 19.14 -15.27
CA ARG A 18 -18.88 19.90 -14.23
C ARG A 18 -19.22 19.06 -12.98
N ARG A 19 -18.26 18.22 -12.55
CA ARG A 19 -18.43 17.28 -11.42
C ARG A 19 -19.63 16.33 -11.58
N GLN A 20 -19.90 15.85 -12.79
CA GLN A 20 -20.92 14.82 -13.02
C GLN A 20 -20.72 13.61 -12.10
N GLN A 21 -21.80 13.15 -11.46
CA GLN A 21 -21.76 11.99 -10.59
C GLN A 21 -21.40 10.72 -11.37
N LEU A 22 -20.51 9.91 -10.80
CA LEU A 22 -20.11 8.62 -11.34
C LEU A 22 -21.09 7.53 -10.92
N VAL A 23 -21.39 6.62 -11.85
CA VAL A 23 -22.32 5.50 -11.68
C VAL A 23 -21.58 4.18 -11.79
N SER A 24 -21.95 3.18 -10.98
CA SER A 24 -21.32 1.85 -11.06
C SER A 24 -21.62 1.18 -12.41
N CYS A 25 -20.59 0.65 -13.07
CA CYS A 25 -20.63 0.05 -14.40
C CYS A 25 -19.96 -1.33 -14.39
N GLY A 26 -20.32 -2.16 -13.41
CA GLY A 26 -19.88 -3.56 -13.31
C GLY A 26 -18.48 -3.75 -12.72
N LEU A 27 -17.95 -4.97 -12.85
CA LEU A 27 -16.71 -5.38 -12.22
C LEU A 27 -15.47 -4.95 -13.02
N TYR A 28 -14.44 -4.52 -12.30
CA TYR A 28 -13.13 -4.24 -12.84
C TYR A 28 -12.47 -5.52 -13.35
N LYS A 29 -11.98 -5.51 -14.60
CA LYS A 29 -11.48 -6.72 -15.28
C LYS A 29 -10.25 -7.35 -14.61
N THR A 30 -9.51 -6.57 -13.83
CA THR A 30 -8.22 -7.00 -13.28
C THR A 30 -8.27 -7.01 -11.76
N VAL A 31 -8.07 -8.17 -11.15
CA VAL A 31 -7.82 -8.24 -9.72
C VAL A 31 -6.40 -7.76 -9.41
N ARG A 32 -6.24 -6.91 -8.40
CA ARG A 32 -4.93 -6.43 -7.98
C ARG A 32 -4.38 -7.34 -6.90
N ARG A 33 -3.17 -7.86 -7.11
CA ARG A 33 -2.45 -8.59 -6.07
C ARG A 33 -1.89 -7.62 -5.06
N VAL A 34 -2.21 -7.86 -3.79
CA VAL A 34 -1.66 -7.14 -2.66
C VAL A 34 -0.59 -7.98 -2.00
N ILE A 35 0.57 -7.39 -1.83
CA ILE A 35 1.69 -7.98 -1.13
C ILE A 35 1.50 -7.74 0.38
N ASP A 36 1.40 -8.82 1.13
CA ASP A 36 1.30 -8.83 2.60
C ASP A 36 2.50 -9.55 3.23
N LEU A 37 2.59 -9.55 4.56
CA LEU A 37 3.66 -10.20 5.32
C LEU A 37 3.72 -11.71 5.15
N SER A 38 2.57 -12.38 5.11
CA SER A 38 2.49 -13.84 5.04
C SER A 38 1.90 -14.26 3.69
N ASN A 39 0.64 -13.86 3.46
CA ASN A 39 -0.10 -14.28 2.28
C ASN A 39 -0.58 -13.11 1.45
N ASP A 40 -0.09 -13.05 0.22
CA ASP A 40 -0.68 -12.20 -0.80
C ASP A 40 -2.19 -12.49 -0.92
N TYR A 41 -2.97 -11.42 -1.08
CA TYR A 41 -4.40 -11.50 -1.36
C TYR A 41 -4.75 -10.70 -2.61
N TYR A 42 -5.93 -10.95 -3.16
CA TYR A 42 -6.41 -10.25 -4.34
C TYR A 42 -7.52 -9.28 -3.99
N MET A 43 -7.44 -8.09 -4.52
CA MET A 43 -8.46 -7.05 -4.39
C MET A 43 -9.20 -6.89 -5.71
N GLY A 44 -10.52 -7.09 -5.65
CA GLY A 44 -11.45 -6.74 -6.72
C GLY A 44 -11.92 -5.29 -6.58
N ALA A 45 -12.29 -4.69 -7.70
CA ALA A 45 -12.87 -3.35 -7.78
C ALA A 45 -14.11 -3.38 -8.68
N GLU A 46 -15.02 -2.43 -8.50
CA GLU A 46 -16.04 -2.09 -9.49
C GLU A 46 -15.54 -0.92 -10.36
N TYR A 47 -16.05 -0.83 -11.60
CA TYR A 47 -15.91 0.35 -12.44
C TYR A 47 -16.94 1.41 -12.04
N LEU A 48 -16.51 2.66 -12.04
CA LEU A 48 -17.34 3.85 -11.95
C LEU A 48 -17.23 4.60 -13.27
N GLU A 49 -18.36 4.90 -13.91
CA GLU A 49 -18.43 5.56 -15.21
C GLU A 49 -19.04 6.95 -15.07
N CYS A 50 -18.46 7.91 -15.80
CA CYS A 50 -19.05 9.24 -15.97
C CYS A 50 -20.05 9.22 -17.14
N GLY A 51 -21.30 9.60 -16.90
CA GLY A 51 -22.32 9.64 -17.95
C GLY A 51 -22.09 10.68 -19.05
N LYS A 52 -21.17 11.65 -18.86
CA LYS A 52 -20.88 12.71 -19.86
C LYS A 52 -19.67 12.41 -20.74
N CYS A 53 -18.56 11.95 -20.15
CA CYS A 53 -17.33 11.67 -20.89
C CYS A 53 -17.06 10.17 -21.07
N HIS A 54 -17.93 9.30 -20.56
CA HIS A 54 -17.81 7.84 -20.60
C HIS A 54 -16.49 7.28 -20.02
N LYS A 55 -15.75 8.09 -19.25
CA LYS A 55 -14.51 7.65 -18.59
C LYS A 55 -14.87 6.64 -17.51
N LYS A 56 -14.27 5.44 -17.63
CA LYS A 56 -14.37 4.38 -16.63
C LYS A 56 -13.17 4.44 -15.69
N LEU A 57 -13.43 4.52 -14.40
CA LEU A 57 -12.43 4.53 -13.33
C LEU A 57 -12.65 3.34 -12.41
N PRO A 58 -11.61 2.60 -11.99
CA PRO A 58 -11.79 1.64 -10.92
C PRO A 58 -12.13 2.42 -9.63
N SER A 59 -13.09 1.91 -8.86
CA SER A 59 -13.50 2.45 -7.55
C SER A 59 -12.36 2.69 -6.55
N TRP A 60 -11.20 2.07 -6.77
CA TRP A 60 -10.01 2.20 -5.93
C TRP A 60 -8.93 3.09 -6.55
N SER A 61 -9.21 3.83 -7.65
CA SER A 61 -8.24 4.80 -8.17
C SER A 61 -8.04 5.95 -7.18
N MET A 62 -6.85 6.54 -7.17
CA MET A 62 -6.54 7.71 -6.32
C MET A 62 -7.56 8.84 -6.53
N ASP A 63 -7.96 9.12 -7.78
CA ASP A 63 -9.03 10.09 -8.12
C ASP A 63 -10.34 9.89 -7.35
N ILE A 64 -10.65 8.65 -6.94
CA ILE A 64 -11.87 8.29 -6.20
C ILE A 64 -11.58 8.30 -4.70
N LEU A 65 -10.46 7.73 -4.29
CA LEU A 65 -10.06 7.70 -2.89
C LEU A 65 -9.85 9.12 -2.34
N ASP A 66 -9.37 10.06 -3.14
CA ASP A 66 -9.10 11.45 -2.73
C ASP A 66 -10.41 12.24 -2.49
N GLN A 67 -11.55 11.71 -2.93
CA GLN A 67 -12.87 12.28 -2.62
C GLN A 67 -13.46 11.73 -1.31
N LEU A 68 -12.87 10.70 -0.72
CA LEU A 68 -13.29 10.16 0.57
C LEU A 68 -12.67 10.95 1.72
N ASP A 69 -13.41 11.08 2.82
CA ASP A 69 -12.85 11.57 4.07
C ASP A 69 -11.81 10.57 4.63
N PRO A 70 -10.93 11.03 5.55
CA PRO A 70 -9.88 10.21 6.11
C PRO A 70 -10.38 8.94 6.82
N ALA A 71 -11.56 8.97 7.44
CA ALA A 71 -12.11 7.83 8.16
C ALA A 71 -12.48 6.72 7.17
N HIS A 72 -13.22 7.04 6.11
CA HIS A 72 -13.56 6.05 5.09
C HIS A 72 -12.33 5.56 4.31
N ARG A 73 -11.38 6.46 4.00
CA ARG A 73 -10.11 6.10 3.35
C ARG A 73 -9.26 5.15 4.20
N SER A 74 -9.46 5.12 5.52
CA SER A 74 -8.74 4.22 6.42
C SER A 74 -9.09 2.74 6.21
N TYR A 75 -10.34 2.42 5.81
CA TYR A 75 -10.80 1.05 5.53
C TYR A 75 -10.06 0.36 4.38
N PHE A 76 -9.34 1.13 3.55
CA PHE A 76 -8.61 0.63 2.40
C PHE A 76 -7.27 0.07 2.87
N PRO A 77 -7.03 -1.26 2.77
CA PRO A 77 -5.92 -1.89 3.48
C PRO A 77 -4.58 -1.74 2.75
N ALA A 78 -4.56 -1.24 1.51
CA ALA A 78 -3.37 -1.28 0.66
C ALA A 78 -3.09 0.02 -0.10
N VAL A 79 -1.82 0.28 -0.36
CA VAL A 79 -1.34 1.35 -1.25
C VAL A 79 -1.16 0.77 -2.64
N LEU A 80 -1.80 1.41 -3.61
CA LEU A 80 -1.89 0.90 -4.98
C LEU A 80 -0.76 1.47 -5.85
N THR A 81 -0.12 0.59 -6.61
CA THR A 81 0.80 0.95 -7.70
C THR A 81 0.20 0.51 -9.05
N TYR A 82 0.96 0.65 -10.13
CA TYR A 82 0.49 0.32 -11.47
C TYR A 82 0.06 -1.15 -11.63
N HIS A 83 0.86 -2.11 -11.15
CA HIS A 83 0.58 -3.55 -11.30
C HIS A 83 0.29 -4.29 -9.98
N LEU A 84 0.74 -3.75 -8.86
CA LEU A 84 0.69 -4.41 -7.55
C LEU A 84 0.16 -3.43 -6.50
N ALA A 85 -0.21 -3.95 -5.35
CA ALA A 85 -0.49 -3.16 -4.17
C ALA A 85 0.36 -3.67 -2.99
N LEU A 86 0.61 -2.81 -2.02
CA LEU A 86 1.32 -3.16 -0.80
C LEU A 86 0.39 -2.92 0.39
N ASP A 87 0.26 -3.92 1.26
CA ASP A 87 -0.55 -3.79 2.48
C ASP A 87 0.02 -2.67 3.37
N LYS A 88 -0.87 -1.85 3.94
CA LYS A 88 -0.51 -0.72 4.81
C LYS A 88 0.30 -1.17 6.02
N ARG A 89 0.15 -2.42 6.49
CA ARG A 89 0.99 -3.00 7.55
C ARG A 89 2.44 -3.16 7.10
N VAL A 90 2.66 -3.60 5.87
CA VAL A 90 4.01 -3.68 5.29
C VAL A 90 4.57 -2.28 5.04
N VAL A 91 3.74 -1.34 4.57
CA VAL A 91 4.12 0.08 4.45
C VAL A 91 4.53 0.67 5.79
N ALA A 92 3.86 0.31 6.89
CA ALA A 92 4.24 0.74 8.24
C ALA A 92 5.63 0.22 8.65
N LEU A 93 6.03 -0.98 8.22
CA LEU A 93 7.38 -1.49 8.44
C LEU A 93 8.44 -0.74 7.62
N VAL A 94 8.10 -0.25 6.42
CA VAL A 94 8.99 0.63 5.66
C VAL A 94 9.17 1.98 6.37
N LYS A 95 8.12 2.46 7.06
CA LYS A 95 8.15 3.70 7.87
C LYS A 95 8.98 3.57 9.14
N ASP A 96 9.10 2.36 9.69
CA ASP A 96 9.74 2.14 10.97
C ASP A 96 11.23 2.50 10.93
N ARG A 97 11.65 3.39 11.85
CA ARG A 97 12.97 4.00 11.89
C ARG A 97 13.94 3.26 12.83
N SER A 98 13.66 2.00 13.14
CA SER A 98 14.57 1.20 13.97
C SER A 98 15.91 0.93 13.27
N LEU A 99 16.95 0.69 14.07
CA LEU A 99 18.30 0.50 13.58
C LEU A 99 18.40 -0.90 12.93
N GLY A 100 18.78 -0.94 11.65
CA GLY A 100 18.79 -2.16 10.85
C GLY A 100 17.59 -2.31 9.89
N ASN A 101 16.53 -1.51 10.06
CA ASN A 101 15.43 -1.45 9.10
C ASN A 101 15.87 -0.75 7.81
N SER A 102 16.28 -1.55 6.82
CA SER A 102 16.43 -1.12 5.43
C SER A 102 15.34 -1.77 4.58
N THR A 103 14.99 -1.13 3.47
CA THR A 103 14.09 -1.74 2.48
C THR A 103 14.64 -3.04 1.93
N THR A 104 15.98 -3.18 1.86
CA THR A 104 16.66 -4.43 1.51
C THR A 104 16.40 -5.53 2.53
N GLN A 105 16.54 -5.23 3.83
CA GLN A 105 16.27 -6.20 4.89
C GLN A 105 14.80 -6.59 4.90
N LEU A 106 13.88 -5.64 4.72
CA LEU A 106 12.45 -5.92 4.64
C LEU A 106 12.11 -6.81 3.44
N ALA A 107 12.68 -6.52 2.27
CA ALA A 107 12.50 -7.37 1.09
C ALA A 107 12.98 -8.80 1.33
N ARG A 108 14.14 -8.97 2.00
CA ARG A 108 14.66 -10.29 2.36
C ARG A 108 13.73 -11.03 3.32
N LYS A 109 13.23 -10.34 4.36
CA LYS A 109 12.26 -10.90 5.32
C LYS A 109 10.97 -11.34 4.61
N LEU A 110 10.46 -10.51 3.70
CA LEU A 110 9.28 -10.85 2.89
C LEU A 110 9.55 -12.09 2.03
N GLN A 111 10.71 -12.14 1.37
CA GLN A 111 11.10 -13.28 0.55
C GLN A 111 11.22 -14.57 1.36
N GLU A 112 11.90 -14.54 2.50
CA GLU A 112 12.05 -15.69 3.40
C GLU A 112 10.67 -16.22 3.82
N LYS A 113 9.79 -15.31 4.27
CA LYS A 113 8.45 -15.67 4.74
C LYS A 113 7.53 -16.18 3.62
N HIS A 114 7.52 -15.51 2.47
CA HIS A 114 6.74 -15.94 1.30
C HIS A 114 7.22 -17.30 0.78
N THR A 115 8.53 -17.54 0.79
CA THR A 115 9.10 -18.83 0.39
C THR A 115 8.66 -19.93 1.36
N HIS A 116 8.72 -19.67 2.67
CA HIS A 116 8.26 -20.61 3.69
C HIS A 116 6.77 -20.95 3.52
N ASP A 117 5.90 -19.94 3.44
CA ASP A 117 4.46 -20.13 3.28
C ASP A 117 4.12 -20.88 1.98
N TYR A 118 4.85 -20.60 0.90
CA TYR A 118 4.71 -21.33 -0.36
C TYR A 118 5.10 -22.81 -0.22
N LEU A 119 6.22 -23.11 0.43
CA LEU A 119 6.68 -24.48 0.64
C LEU A 119 5.70 -25.26 1.52
N GLU A 120 5.19 -24.67 2.59
CA GLU A 120 4.16 -25.30 3.42
C GLU A 120 2.90 -25.63 2.62
N ARG A 121 2.41 -24.69 1.80
CA ARG A 121 1.25 -24.91 0.93
C ARG A 121 1.50 -26.02 -0.08
N LYS A 122 2.71 -26.06 -0.65
CA LYS A 122 3.14 -27.11 -1.60
C LYS A 122 3.21 -28.48 -0.93
N LEU A 123 3.71 -28.56 0.32
CA LEU A 123 3.70 -29.80 1.11
C LEU A 123 2.28 -30.28 1.40
N ARG A 124 1.38 -29.39 1.85
CA ARG A 124 -0.04 -29.72 2.09
C ARG A 124 -0.72 -30.20 0.82
N TYR A 125 -0.43 -29.54 -0.31
CA TYR A 125 -0.93 -29.93 -1.61
C TYR A 125 -0.53 -31.37 -1.97
N PHE A 126 0.77 -31.68 -1.92
CA PHE A 126 1.25 -33.03 -2.25
C PHE A 126 0.75 -34.10 -1.28
N SER A 127 0.67 -33.80 0.02
CA SER A 127 0.08 -34.72 1.00
C SER A 127 -1.38 -35.05 0.66
N THR A 128 -2.16 -34.04 0.26
CA THR A 128 -3.57 -34.22 -0.11
C THR A 128 -3.70 -35.00 -1.42
N VAL A 129 -2.90 -34.64 -2.42
CA VAL A 129 -2.85 -35.33 -3.72
C VAL A 129 -2.47 -36.80 -3.55
N GLY A 130 -1.46 -37.10 -2.71
CA GLY A 130 -1.04 -38.48 -2.46
C GLY A 130 -2.18 -39.34 -1.90
N LYS A 131 -2.96 -38.81 -0.96
CA LYS A 131 -4.15 -39.49 -0.42
C LYS A 131 -5.24 -39.69 -1.49
N LEU A 132 -5.49 -38.67 -2.32
CA LEU A 132 -6.50 -38.75 -3.38
C LEU A 132 -6.12 -39.77 -4.46
N LEU A 133 -4.84 -39.88 -4.82
CA LEU A 133 -4.36 -40.87 -5.79
C LEU A 133 -4.48 -42.31 -5.28
N GLN A 134 -4.27 -42.53 -3.98
CA GLN A 134 -4.47 -43.84 -3.36
C GLN A 134 -5.95 -44.26 -3.40
N GLN A 135 -6.87 -43.31 -3.22
CA GLN A 135 -8.31 -43.56 -3.24
C GLN A 135 -8.89 -43.65 -4.65
N MET A 136 -8.36 -42.87 -5.60
CA MET A 136 -8.83 -42.79 -6.98
C MET A 136 -7.65 -42.83 -7.96
N PRO A 137 -7.19 -44.04 -8.34
CA PRO A 137 -6.16 -44.21 -9.36
C PRO A 137 -6.64 -43.63 -10.70
N GLY A 138 -5.81 -42.79 -11.34
CA GLY A 138 -6.12 -42.20 -12.66
C GLY A 138 -6.73 -40.79 -12.64
N MET A 139 -6.92 -40.17 -11.47
CA MET A 139 -7.34 -38.77 -11.38
C MET A 139 -6.28 -37.83 -11.98
N LYS A 140 -6.70 -36.94 -12.89
CA LYS A 140 -5.82 -35.89 -13.43
C LYS A 140 -5.59 -34.80 -12.40
N ILE A 141 -4.33 -34.64 -12.00
CA ILE A 141 -3.90 -33.64 -11.02
C ILE A 141 -3.25 -32.47 -11.73
N LYS A 142 -3.57 -31.26 -11.28
CA LYS A 142 -2.93 -30.04 -11.77
C LYS A 142 -1.61 -29.82 -11.05
N ASP A 143 -0.61 -29.22 -11.70
CA ASP A 143 0.61 -28.86 -10.99
C ASP A 143 0.37 -27.74 -9.96
N CYS A 144 1.16 -27.78 -8.88
CA CYS A 144 1.21 -26.68 -7.92
C CYS A 144 1.64 -25.40 -8.67
N PRO A 145 0.96 -24.26 -8.46
CA PRO A 145 1.35 -23.00 -9.09
C PRO A 145 2.80 -22.64 -8.75
N PRO A 146 3.56 -22.00 -9.65
CA PRO A 146 4.94 -21.64 -9.40
C PRO A 146 5.07 -20.58 -8.30
N TYR A 147 6.21 -20.59 -7.61
CA TYR A 147 6.56 -19.55 -6.64
C TYR A 147 6.61 -18.18 -7.33
N ARG A 148 6.14 -17.15 -6.63
CA ARG A 148 6.18 -15.77 -7.12
C ARG A 148 7.16 -14.98 -6.26
N PRO A 149 8.20 -14.38 -6.86
CA PRO A 149 9.17 -13.64 -6.08
C PRO A 149 8.55 -12.40 -5.44
N SER A 150 9.02 -12.08 -4.23
CA SER A 150 8.66 -10.84 -3.54
C SER A 150 9.20 -9.61 -4.31
N PRO A 151 8.57 -8.44 -4.16
CA PRO A 151 9.00 -7.23 -4.86
C PRO A 151 10.41 -6.78 -4.47
N SER A 152 11.07 -6.05 -5.38
CA SER A 152 12.40 -5.51 -5.14
C SER A 152 12.40 -4.43 -4.05
N PRO A 153 13.54 -4.21 -3.36
CA PRO A 153 13.68 -3.13 -2.37
C PRO A 153 13.38 -1.74 -2.95
N LYS A 154 13.75 -1.51 -4.22
CA LYS A 154 13.46 -0.26 -4.95
C LYS A 154 11.95 -0.05 -5.13
N TRP A 155 11.21 -1.12 -5.40
CA TRP A 155 9.75 -1.06 -5.50
C TRP A 155 9.08 -0.78 -4.16
N LEU A 156 9.54 -1.41 -3.06
CA LEU A 156 9.03 -1.09 -1.72
C LEU A 156 9.22 0.39 -1.36
N LEU A 157 10.38 0.95 -1.74
CA LEU A 157 10.65 2.38 -1.53
C LEU A 157 9.73 3.26 -2.39
N SER A 158 9.49 2.90 -3.65
CA SER A 158 8.59 3.69 -4.51
C SER A 158 7.16 3.71 -3.97
N VAL A 159 6.67 2.59 -3.43
CA VAL A 159 5.33 2.54 -2.81
C VAL A 159 5.26 3.43 -1.57
N TYR A 160 6.29 3.42 -0.74
CA TYR A 160 6.39 4.31 0.41
C TYR A 160 6.37 5.78 0.01
N VAL A 161 7.10 6.14 -1.05
CA VAL A 161 7.09 7.49 -1.62
C VAL A 161 5.69 7.87 -2.11
N THR A 162 5.01 6.98 -2.84
CA THR A 162 3.61 7.20 -3.26
C THR A 162 2.66 7.41 -2.08
N ASP A 163 2.79 6.62 -1.00
CA ASP A 163 2.02 6.80 0.22
C ASP A 163 2.28 8.17 0.87
N VAL A 164 3.54 8.62 0.96
CA VAL A 164 3.89 9.95 1.49
C VAL A 164 3.30 11.06 0.63
N PHE A 165 3.40 10.96 -0.70
CA PHE A 165 2.81 11.96 -1.60
C PHE A 165 1.30 12.08 -1.43
N SER A 166 0.60 10.95 -1.26
CA SER A 166 -0.87 10.95 -1.09
C SER A 166 -1.37 11.69 0.17
N ARG A 167 -0.49 11.95 1.13
CA ARG A 167 -0.79 12.67 2.38
C ARG A 167 0.04 13.94 2.53
N LEU A 168 0.73 14.36 1.47
CA LEU A 168 1.64 15.49 1.52
C LEU A 168 0.93 16.79 1.87
N GLU A 169 -0.27 17.02 1.34
CA GLU A 169 -1.05 18.23 1.66
C GLU A 169 -1.46 18.27 3.14
N GLY A 170 -1.93 17.13 3.69
CA GLY A 170 -2.25 17.03 5.11
C GLY A 170 -1.02 17.17 6.02
N LEU A 171 0.12 16.63 5.60
CA LEU A 171 1.39 16.83 6.32
C LEU A 171 1.82 18.29 6.27
N LYS A 172 1.74 18.93 5.10
CA LYS A 172 2.02 20.36 4.94
C LYS A 172 1.11 21.18 5.83
N SER A 173 -0.21 20.97 5.79
CA SER A 173 -1.16 21.73 6.60
C SER A 173 -0.94 21.55 8.11
N ALA A 174 -0.67 20.34 8.57
CA ALA A 174 -0.36 20.06 9.98
C ALA A 174 0.93 20.76 10.43
N ILE A 175 1.97 20.71 9.59
CA ILE A 175 3.25 21.37 9.88
C ILE A 175 3.07 22.90 9.81
N THR A 176 2.36 23.43 8.81
CA THR A 176 2.16 24.88 8.67
C THR A 176 1.19 25.45 9.70
N SER A 177 0.22 24.67 10.17
CA SER A 177 -0.66 25.09 11.27
C SER A 177 0.09 25.22 12.59
N THR A 178 1.21 24.51 12.75
CA THR A 178 2.03 24.54 13.96
C THR A 178 3.25 25.45 13.83
N LEU A 179 3.78 25.62 12.61
CA LEU A 179 5.04 26.33 12.37
C LEU A 179 4.93 27.51 11.39
N GLY A 180 3.80 27.78 10.74
CA GLY A 180 3.74 28.75 9.64
C GLY A 180 4.22 28.16 8.30
N LYS A 181 4.25 28.99 7.25
CA LYS A 181 4.68 28.64 5.88
C LYS A 181 6.09 28.07 5.85
N ILE A 182 6.20 26.78 5.53
CA ILE A 182 7.47 26.08 5.34
C ILE A 182 8.21 26.67 4.14
N LEU A 183 9.40 27.21 4.37
CA LEU A 183 10.31 27.69 3.32
C LEU A 183 11.33 26.63 2.93
N LYS A 184 11.76 25.79 3.88
CA LYS A 184 12.79 24.77 3.65
C LYS A 184 12.51 23.52 4.48
N MET A 185 12.74 22.35 3.87
CA MET A 185 12.68 21.06 4.55
C MET A 185 13.88 20.21 4.10
N ASP A 186 14.76 19.85 5.02
CA ASP A 186 15.88 18.94 4.78
C ASP A 186 15.82 17.75 5.74
N SER A 187 16.02 16.54 5.23
CA SER A 187 16.05 15.33 6.07
C SER A 187 17.45 14.73 6.10
N THR A 188 18.03 14.66 7.30
CA THR A 188 19.35 14.07 7.53
C THR A 188 19.24 12.85 8.44
N LYS A 189 19.92 11.76 8.05
CA LYS A 189 20.02 10.57 8.90
C LYS A 189 21.05 10.83 9.99
N ARG A 190 20.61 10.92 11.25
CA ARG A 190 21.51 10.98 12.41
C ARG A 190 21.43 9.67 13.17
N VAL A 191 22.56 8.96 13.25
CA VAL A 191 22.67 7.81 14.14
C VAL A 191 22.80 8.35 15.56
N THR A 192 21.76 8.20 16.38
CA THR A 192 21.81 8.65 17.77
C THR A 192 22.65 7.65 18.58
N LYS A 193 23.91 8.01 18.85
CA LYS A 193 24.75 7.31 19.84
C LYS A 193 24.31 7.68 21.26
N LYS A 194 23.11 7.25 21.68
CA LYS A 194 22.73 7.29 23.10
C LYS A 194 23.26 6.04 23.79
N LEU A 195 24.04 6.23 24.86
CA LEU A 195 24.68 5.14 25.60
C LEU A 195 23.67 4.29 26.39
N THR A 196 22.55 4.86 26.83
CA THR A 196 21.44 4.17 27.53
C THR A 196 20.09 4.89 27.31
N GLY A 197 18.97 4.21 27.63
CA GLY A 197 17.59 4.74 27.51
C GLY A 197 16.83 4.27 26.25
N THR A 198 15.55 4.65 26.13
CA THR A 198 14.61 4.23 25.06
C THR A 198 15.03 4.56 23.63
N GLY A 199 16.06 5.40 23.43
CA GLY A 199 16.64 5.75 22.13
C GLY A 199 18.10 5.27 21.95
N SER A 200 18.58 4.34 22.78
CA SER A 200 19.89 3.73 22.60
C SER A 200 19.88 2.83 21.35
N ARG A 201 20.92 2.93 20.53
CA ARG A 201 21.04 2.18 19.26
C ARG A 201 19.81 2.32 18.36
N THR A 202 19.18 3.49 18.31
CA THR A 202 18.20 3.85 17.26
C THR A 202 18.81 4.82 16.26
N ALA A 203 18.36 4.80 15.00
CA ALA A 203 18.71 5.82 14.02
C ALA A 203 17.54 6.79 13.90
N ALA A 204 17.77 8.08 14.14
CA ALA A 204 16.74 9.10 13.99
C ALA A 204 16.95 9.83 12.67
N TRP A 205 15.92 9.86 11.83
CA TRP A 205 15.85 10.83 10.75
C TRP A 205 15.40 12.15 11.34
N LEU A 206 16.32 13.13 11.37
CA LEU A 206 16.00 14.50 11.74
C LEU A 206 15.52 15.18 10.47
N THR A 207 14.33 15.78 10.51
CA THR A 207 13.84 16.59 9.41
C THR A 207 13.83 18.02 9.90
N ASN A 208 14.82 18.80 9.48
CA ASN A 208 14.87 20.21 9.79
C ASN A 208 13.81 20.92 8.94
N VAL A 209 12.94 21.69 9.59
CA VAL A 209 11.92 22.50 8.95
C VAL A 209 12.19 23.97 9.28
N GLY A 210 12.45 24.78 8.25
CA GLY A 210 12.57 26.22 8.34
C GLY A 210 11.28 26.91 7.89
N ASN A 211 10.75 27.82 8.72
CA ASN A 211 9.55 28.60 8.41
C ASN A 211 9.88 30.05 8.00
N GLU A 212 8.85 30.82 7.63
CA GLU A 212 8.92 32.25 7.29
C GLU A 212 9.26 33.17 8.47
N HIS A 213 9.14 32.65 9.69
CA HIS A 213 9.47 33.36 10.93
C HIS A 213 10.92 33.09 11.39
N GLY A 214 11.74 32.37 10.61
CA GLY A 214 13.12 32.03 10.94
C GLY A 214 13.29 30.92 11.98
N HIS A 215 12.21 30.27 12.41
CA HIS A 215 12.27 29.10 13.29
C HIS A 215 12.75 27.87 12.52
N VAL A 216 13.70 27.14 13.10
CA VAL A 216 14.23 25.88 12.59
C VAL A 216 14.01 24.79 13.63
N LYS A 217 13.33 23.70 13.28
CA LYS A 217 13.03 22.57 14.17
C LYS A 217 13.43 21.24 13.55
#